data_AF-A0A974P4U3-F1
#
_entry.id   AF-A0A974P4U3-F1
#
_cell.length_a   1.000
_cell.length_b   1.000
_cell.length_c   1.000
_cell.angle_alpha   90.00
_cell.angle_beta   90.00
_cell.angle_gamma   90.00
#
_symmetry.space_group_name_H-M   'P 1'
#
loop_
_entity.id
_entity.type
_entity.pdbx_description
1 polymer ?
#
loop_
_entity_poly.entity_id
_entity_poly.type
_entity_poly.pdbx_seq_one_letter_code
_entity_poly.pdbx_strand_id
1 'polypeptide(L)' 'MDGGIHRDVELIASAPTHIADVFARAGLEDDFVSGTLGVTVKLGFPGDPDNGWEVEAQLYDGKCPFWTRRSARRSGRR' A
#
# COMPACT_ATOMS: atom_id res chain seq x y z
N MET A 1 -8.10 30.23 -26.98
CA MET A 1 -6.65 30.37 -26.80
C MET A 1 -6.27 29.56 -25.57
N ASP A 2 -5.86 28.33 -25.85
CA ASP A 2 -4.92 27.43 -25.17
C ASP A 2 -4.37 27.97 -23.84
N GLY A 3 -4.54 27.32 -22.68
CA GLY A 3 -4.42 25.89 -22.42
C GLY A 3 -3.01 25.63 -21.87
N GLY A 4 -2.77 25.93 -20.59
CA GLY A 4 -1.45 25.82 -19.92
C GLY A 4 -1.42 24.77 -18.80
N ILE A 5 -0.32 24.72 -18.05
CA ILE A 5 -0.21 23.87 -16.84
C ILE A 5 -1.27 24.32 -15.84
N HIS A 6 -2.27 23.47 -15.60
CA HIS A 6 -3.47 23.77 -14.83
C HIS A 6 -3.59 22.95 -13.54
N ARG A 7 -2.53 22.24 -13.16
CA ARG A 7 -2.39 21.47 -11.91
C ARG A 7 -0.97 21.62 -11.37
N ASP A 8 -0.80 21.18 -10.14
CA ASP A 8 0.46 21.24 -9.41
C ASP A 8 1.56 20.44 -10.11
N VAL A 9 2.78 20.96 -10.03
CA VAL A 9 4.00 20.34 -10.55
C VAL A 9 5.02 20.29 -9.43
N GLU A 10 5.43 19.09 -9.09
CA GLU A 10 6.32 18.83 -7.97
C GLU A 10 7.37 17.79 -8.34
N LEU A 11 8.46 17.79 -7.58
CA LEU A 11 9.56 16.84 -7.70
C LEU A 11 9.71 16.13 -6.35
N ILE A 12 9.65 14.80 -6.38
CA ILE A 12 9.69 13.93 -5.21
C ILE A 12 10.81 12.90 -5.42
N ALA A 13 11.51 12.57 -4.33
CA ALA A 13 12.45 11.45 -4.28
C ALA A 13 12.00 10.43 -3.23
N SER A 14 12.07 9.15 -3.58
CA SER A 14 11.81 8.01 -2.69
C SER A 14 13.10 7.19 -2.52
N ALA A 15 13.09 6.26 -1.56
CA ALA A 15 14.15 5.26 -1.45
C ALA A 15 14.18 4.35 -2.70
N PRO A 16 15.32 3.73 -3.04
CA PRO A 16 15.41 2.86 -4.22
C PRO A 16 14.35 1.75 -4.21
N THR A 17 14.18 1.10 -3.06
CA THR A 17 13.01 0.26 -2.80
C THR A 17 11.89 1.11 -2.19
N HIS A 18 10.73 1.15 -2.83
CA HIS A 18 9.61 1.99 -2.40
C HIS A 18 8.25 1.36 -2.69
N ILE A 19 7.20 1.90 -2.08
CA ILE A 19 5.81 1.57 -2.43
C ILE A 19 5.47 2.32 -3.73
N ALA A 20 5.27 1.57 -4.80
CA ALA A 20 4.91 2.11 -6.10
C ALA A 20 3.39 2.28 -6.26
N ASP A 21 2.61 1.42 -5.61
CA ASP A 21 1.14 1.47 -5.64
C ASP A 21 0.53 0.73 -4.44
N VAL A 22 -0.65 1.17 -4.01
CA VAL A 22 -1.47 0.53 -2.98
C VAL A 22 -2.91 0.49 -3.45
N PHE A 23 -3.45 -0.73 -3.58
CA PHE A 23 -4.87 -0.94 -3.85
C PHE A 23 -5.55 -1.53 -2.62
N ALA A 24 -6.45 -0.74 -2.01
CA ALA A 24 -7.23 -1.15 -0.85
C ALA A 24 -8.71 -1.30 -1.24
N ARG A 25 -9.31 -2.44 -0.89
CA ARG A 25 -10.73 -2.72 -1.14
C ARG A 25 -11.38 -3.23 0.14
N ALA A 26 -12.39 -2.50 0.61
CA ALA A 26 -13.25 -2.95 1.69
C ALA A 26 -14.38 -3.83 1.14
N GLY A 27 -14.75 -4.84 1.91
CA GLY A 27 -15.93 -5.67 1.70
C GLY A 27 -16.79 -5.68 2.96
N LEU A 28 -18.10 -5.83 2.79
CA LEU A 28 -19.05 -6.03 3.88
C LEU A 28 -19.60 -7.45 3.74
N GLU A 29 -19.62 -8.19 4.84
CA GLU A 29 -20.18 -9.54 4.88
C GLU A 29 -21.72 -9.48 4.95
N ASP A 30 -22.37 -10.62 4.71
CA ASP A 30 -23.85 -10.72 4.65
C ASP A 30 -24.54 -10.42 6.00
N ASP A 31 -23.80 -10.42 7.11
CA ASP A 31 -24.31 -10.02 8.42
C ASP A 31 -24.44 -8.48 8.56
N PHE A 32 -23.94 -7.72 7.57
CA PHE A 32 -23.88 -6.26 7.53
C PHE A 32 -23.18 -5.61 8.73
N VAL A 33 -22.38 -6.39 9.47
CA VAL A 33 -21.67 -5.95 10.68
C VAL A 33 -20.17 -6.22 10.53
N SER A 34 -19.82 -7.39 10.01
CA SER A 34 -18.45 -7.79 9.77
C SER A 34 -17.98 -7.28 8.41
N GLY A 35 -16.71 -6.90 8.33
CA GLY A 35 -16.10 -6.43 7.10
C GLY A 35 -14.70 -6.98 6.90
N THR A 36 -14.28 -7.00 5.65
CA THR A 36 -12.93 -7.37 5.23
C THR A 36 -12.23 -6.18 4.60
N LEU A 37 -10.91 -6.11 4.76
CA LEU A 37 -10.06 -5.15 4.06
C LEU A 37 -8.98 -5.91 3.32
N GLY A 38 -9.10 -5.98 2.00
CA GLY A 38 -8.06 -6.48 1.12
C GLY A 38 -7.09 -5.36 0.75
N VAL A 39 -5.80 -5.54 1.00
CA VAL A 39 -4.74 -4.60 0.61
C VAL A 39 -3.75 -5.30 -0.30
N THR A 40 -3.52 -4.74 -1.47
CA THR A 40 -2.46 -5.16 -2.40
C THR A 40 -1.43 -4.04 -2.48
N VAL A 41 -0.17 -4.36 -2.18
CA VAL A 41 0.94 -3.42 -2.24
C VAL A 41 1.88 -3.83 -3.36
N LYS A 42 2.20 -2.89 -4.25
CA LYS A 42 3.21 -3.06 -5.29
C LYS A 42 4.47 -2.33 -4.87
N LEU A 43 5.59 -3.05 -4.82
CA LEU A 43 6.89 -2.48 -4.54
C LEU A 43 7.62 -2.18 -5.85
N GLY A 44 8.30 -1.03 -5.89
CA GLY A 44 9.24 -0.65 -6.93
C GLY A 44 10.68 -0.89 -6.46
N PHE A 45 11.52 -1.37 -7.38
CA PHE A 45 12.95 -1.61 -7.17
C PHE A 45 13.72 -1.04 -8.37
N PRO A 46 14.97 -0.58 -8.19
CA PRO A 46 15.81 -0.12 -9.30
C PRO A 46 16.36 -1.26 -10.16
N GLY A 47 16.19 -2.51 -9.72
CA GLY A 47 16.66 -3.73 -10.37
C GLY A 47 15.91 -4.94 -9.81
N ASP A 48 16.55 -6.11 -9.78
CA ASP A 48 15.94 -7.31 -9.24
C ASP A 48 15.69 -7.22 -7.73
N PRO A 49 14.62 -7.86 -7.22
CA PRO A 49 14.31 -7.82 -5.81
C PRO A 49 15.21 -8.79 -4.96
N ASP A 50 16.26 -8.26 -4.31
CA ASP A 50 17.04 -8.75 -3.14
C ASP A 50 16.41 -9.53 -1.95
N ASN A 51 15.30 -10.28 -1.96
CA ASN A 51 14.82 -11.05 -0.78
C ASN A 51 14.67 -10.29 0.59
N GLY A 52 13.91 -10.91 1.52
CA GLY A 52 13.93 -10.50 2.93
C GLY A 52 13.17 -9.23 3.30
N TRP A 53 12.50 -8.56 2.35
CA TRP A 53 11.63 -7.44 2.69
C TRP A 53 10.32 -7.85 3.34
N GLU A 54 9.81 -6.90 4.11
CA GLU A 54 8.54 -6.97 4.79
C GLU A 54 7.76 -5.69 4.50
N VAL A 55 6.45 -5.84 4.34
CA VAL A 55 5.50 -4.73 4.26
C VAL A 55 4.64 -4.81 5.50
N GLU A 56 4.61 -3.71 6.26
CA GLU A 56 3.72 -3.54 7.40
C GLU A 56 2.59 -2.58 7.02
N ALA A 57 1.36 -2.91 7.42
CA ALA A 57 0.18 -2.08 7.21
C ALA A 57 -0.60 -1.94 8.51
N GLN A 58 -1.13 -0.75 8.77
CA GLN A 58 -1.92 -0.43 9.95
C GLN A 58 -3.24 0.23 9.56
N LEU A 59 -4.34 -0.20 10.18
CA LEU A 59 -5.67 0.37 10.01
C LEU A 59 -5.99 1.28 11.20
N TYR A 60 -6.47 2.49 10.92
CA TYR A 60 -6.86 3.49 11.93
C TYR A 60 -8.36 3.79 11.80
N ASP A 61 -9.06 3.95 12.93
CA ASP A 61 -10.50 4.24 12.99
C ASP A 61 -10.82 5.74 13.15
N GLY A 62 -9.80 6.60 13.05
CA GLY A 62 -9.91 8.05 13.24
C GLY A 62 -9.91 8.53 14.70
N LYS A 63 -9.94 7.63 15.70
CA LYS A 63 -9.90 7.98 17.13
C LYS A 63 -8.60 7.61 17.82
N CYS A 64 -7.88 6.56 17.39
CA CYS A 64 -6.49 6.21 17.79
C CYS A 64 -6.01 4.95 17.03
N PRO A 65 -4.73 4.56 17.07
CA PRO A 65 -4.25 3.33 16.44
C PRO A 65 -4.78 2.07 17.16
N PHE A 66 -5.49 1.21 16.44
CA PHE A 66 -5.76 -0.16 16.85
C PHE A 66 -4.60 -1.04 16.37
N TRP A 67 -3.70 -1.44 17.28
CA TRP A 67 -2.55 -2.28 16.95
C TRP A 67 -2.97 -3.73 16.70
N THR A 68 -2.98 -4.16 15.45
CA THR A 68 -2.97 -5.59 15.08
C THR A 68 -1.85 -5.80 14.08
N ARG A 69 -0.74 -6.41 14.55
CA ARG A 69 0.43 -6.70 13.73
C ARG A 69 0.10 -7.89 12.84
N ARG A 70 -0.05 -7.69 11.54
CA ARG A 70 -0.08 -8.78 10.55
C ARG A 70 1.05 -8.58 9.55
N SER A 71 2.04 -9.47 9.61
CA SER A 71 3.11 -9.56 8.64
C SER A 71 2.71 -10.53 7.52
N ALA A 72 2.93 -10.15 6.27
CA ALA A 72 2.74 -11.03 5.12
C ALA A 72 4.11 -11.29 4.47
N ARG A 73 4.58 -12.54 4.57
CA ARG A 73 5.83 -13.00 3.96
C ARG A 73 5.51 -13.82 2.71
N ARG A 74 6.01 -13.42 1.54
CA ARG A 74 6.03 -14.32 0.36
C ARG A 74 7.37 -15.06 0.33
N SER A 75 7.31 -16.39 0.48
CA SER A 75 8.41 -17.29 0.18
C SER A 75 8.49 -17.46 -1.34
N GLY A 76 9.56 -16.97 -1.96
CA GLY A 76 9.90 -17.33 -3.33
C GLY A 76 10.30 -18.80 -3.39
N ARG A 77 9.62 -19.59 -4.23
CA ARG A 77 10.15 -20.89 -4.68
C ARG A 77 11.13 -20.64 -5.80
N ARG A 78 12.26 -21.36 -5.73
CA ARG A 78 13.31 -21.46 -6.74
C ARG A 78 12.76 -21.89 -8.11
#